data_AF-A0A3D0I901-F1
#
_entry.id   AF-A0A3D0I901-F1
#
_cell.length_a   1.000
_cell.length_b   1.000
_cell.length_c   1.000
_cell.angle_alpha   90.00
_cell.angle_beta   90.00
_cell.angle_gamma   90.00
#
_symmetry.space_group_name_H-M   'P 1'
#
loop_
_entity.id
_entity.type
_entity.pdbx_description
1 polymer ?
#
loop_
_entity_poly.entity_id
_entity_poly.type
_entity_poly.pdbx_seq_one_letter_code
_entity_poly.pdbx_strand_id
1 'polypeptide(L)'
;MAGLIPHSSHALGVPFLGVGVGLRPKHYPRILAESDPEALGVDFFEALSENYMVPGGRPLRVLSEVRARFPIVLHGVSLNIGSADPLSESYLAELKALAQRFEPAWVSDHLCWTGVGGRNLHDLVPLPYTEATLRHVAKRVEEVQAQLGRRLVLENVSSYFAYAEDAMPEWEFLARIAERADCGIL
;
A
#
# COMPACT_ATOMS: atom_id res chain seq x y z
N MET A 1 18.60 24.03 -19.78
CA MET A 1 17.28 24.67 -19.61
C MET A 1 16.21 23.63 -19.97
N ALA A 2 16.09 22.58 -19.15
CA ALA A 2 15.07 21.54 -19.33
C ALA A 2 13.83 21.96 -18.53
N GLY A 3 12.69 22.05 -19.20
CA GLY A 3 11.46 22.61 -18.66
C GLY A 3 10.89 21.77 -17.53
N LEU A 4 10.44 22.45 -16.48
CA LEU A 4 9.58 21.86 -15.45
C LEU A 4 8.31 21.35 -16.11
N ILE A 5 8.06 20.04 -15.97
CA ILE A 5 6.73 19.47 -16.19
C ILE A 5 5.83 20.04 -15.08
N PRO A 6 4.68 20.67 -15.39
CA PRO A 6 3.76 21.10 -14.37
C PRO A 6 3.08 19.87 -13.79
N HIS A 7 3.53 19.45 -12.60
CA HIS A 7 2.85 18.41 -11.83
C HIS A 7 1.52 19.00 -11.33
N SER A 8 0.44 18.67 -12.03
CA SER A 8 -0.90 18.82 -11.47
C SER A 8 -0.93 18.05 -10.16
N SER A 9 -1.07 18.74 -9.04
CA SER A 9 -1.17 18.12 -7.73
C SER A 9 -2.46 17.30 -7.71
N HIS A 10 -2.33 15.97 -7.82
CA HIS A 10 -3.43 15.07 -7.47
C HIS A 10 -3.88 15.37 -6.04
N ALA A 11 -5.16 15.17 -5.73
CA ALA A 11 -5.81 15.56 -4.48
C ALA A 11 -5.08 15.10 -3.19
N LEU A 12 -4.19 14.11 -3.29
CA LEU A 12 -3.46 13.51 -2.18
C LEU A 12 -1.97 13.90 -2.11
N GLY A 13 -1.47 14.68 -3.07
CA GLY A 13 -0.05 15.05 -3.15
C GLY A 13 0.89 13.91 -3.55
N VAL A 14 0.35 12.78 -4.02
CA VAL A 14 1.14 11.67 -4.55
C VAL A 14 1.59 11.95 -6.00
N PRO A 15 2.84 11.63 -6.36
CA PRO A 15 3.33 11.88 -7.72
C PRO A 15 2.70 10.90 -8.72
N PHE A 16 2.36 11.38 -9.91
CA PHE A 16 2.07 10.49 -11.04
C PHE A 16 3.39 9.87 -11.52
N LEU A 17 3.50 8.54 -11.41
CA LEU A 17 4.74 7.81 -11.75
C LEU A 17 4.75 7.19 -13.15
N GLY A 18 3.63 7.18 -13.89
CA GLY A 18 3.55 6.49 -15.19
C GLY A 18 3.12 5.02 -15.07
N VAL A 19 3.78 4.13 -15.81
CA VAL A 19 3.45 2.70 -15.91
C VAL A 19 4.32 1.88 -14.96
N GLY A 20 3.66 1.16 -14.05
CA GLY A 20 4.31 0.34 -13.02
C GLY A 20 4.22 -1.15 -13.29
N VAL A 21 5.19 -1.91 -12.75
CA VAL A 21 5.17 -3.37 -12.75
C VAL A 21 5.53 -3.91 -11.36
N GLY A 22 4.87 -5.00 -10.96
CA GLY A 22 5.20 -5.70 -9.72
C GLY A 22 6.62 -6.28 -9.75
N LEU A 23 7.42 -5.95 -8.73
CA LEU A 23 8.76 -6.49 -8.53
C LEU A 23 8.67 -7.96 -8.09
N ARG A 24 8.92 -8.88 -9.02
CA ARG A 24 8.83 -10.34 -8.79
C ARG A 24 10.17 -11.04 -9.01
N PRO A 25 10.57 -12.02 -8.17
CA PRO A 25 11.87 -12.69 -8.26
C PRO A 25 12.23 -13.26 -9.64
N LYS A 26 11.24 -13.77 -10.38
CA LYS A 26 11.41 -14.29 -11.75
C LYS A 26 11.95 -13.25 -12.74
N HIS A 27 11.74 -11.97 -12.48
CA HIS A 27 12.15 -10.87 -13.36
C HIS A 27 13.42 -10.16 -12.91
N TYR A 28 13.97 -10.48 -11.73
CA TYR A 28 15.18 -9.83 -11.21
C TYR A 28 16.36 -9.89 -12.18
N PRO A 29 16.68 -11.01 -12.85
CA PRO A 29 17.81 -11.04 -13.77
C PRO A 29 17.70 -9.99 -14.89
N ARG A 30 16.51 -9.79 -15.48
CA ARG A 30 16.29 -8.77 -16.51
C ARG A 30 16.33 -7.36 -15.92
N ILE A 31 15.68 -7.13 -14.80
CA ILE A 31 15.61 -5.81 -14.13
C ILE A 31 16.98 -5.34 -13.63
N LEU A 32 17.85 -6.27 -13.20
CA LEU A 32 19.20 -5.94 -12.74
C LEU A 32 20.20 -5.82 -13.90
N ALA A 33 19.98 -6.51 -15.02
CA ALA A 33 20.81 -6.39 -16.20
C ALA A 33 20.50 -5.13 -17.05
N GLU A 34 19.24 -4.68 -17.04
CA GLU A 34 18.81 -3.48 -17.76
C GLU A 34 18.78 -2.27 -16.83
N SER A 35 19.48 -1.21 -17.19
CA SER A 35 19.52 0.03 -16.38
C SER A 35 18.82 1.20 -17.04
N ASP A 36 18.41 1.06 -18.30
CA ASP A 36 17.65 2.07 -19.02
C ASP A 36 16.14 1.83 -18.83
N PRO A 37 15.40 2.77 -18.20
CA PRO A 37 13.95 2.69 -18.05
C PRO A 37 13.20 2.59 -19.39
N GLU A 38 13.67 3.27 -20.44
CA GLU A 38 13.01 3.25 -21.76
C GLU A 38 13.13 1.86 -22.39
N ALA A 39 14.31 1.24 -22.29
CA ALA A 39 14.55 -0.13 -22.77
C ALA A 39 13.78 -1.19 -21.97
N LEU A 40 13.46 -0.90 -20.71
CA LEU A 40 12.63 -1.78 -19.87
C LEU A 40 11.14 -1.55 -20.09
N GLY A 41 10.74 -0.34 -20.50
CA GLY A 41 9.36 0.10 -20.67
C GLY A 41 8.60 0.19 -19.34
N VAL A 42 9.30 0.51 -18.24
CA VAL A 42 8.73 0.54 -16.88
C VAL A 42 9.22 1.79 -16.16
N ASP A 43 8.29 2.58 -15.63
CA ASP A 43 8.58 3.84 -14.95
C ASP A 43 8.77 3.65 -13.44
N PHE A 44 8.10 2.67 -12.82
CA PHE A 44 8.27 2.35 -11.40
C PHE A 44 8.01 0.89 -11.05
N PHE A 45 8.45 0.47 -9.86
CA PHE A 45 8.23 -0.87 -9.36
C PHE A 45 7.38 -0.91 -8.09
N GLU A 46 6.42 -1.83 -8.05
CA GLU A 46 5.68 -2.16 -6.83
C GLU A 46 6.34 -3.31 -6.09
N ALA A 47 6.76 -3.07 -4.86
CA ALA A 47 7.33 -4.07 -3.97
C ALA A 47 6.31 -4.47 -2.90
N LEU A 48 6.02 -5.78 -2.82
CA LEU A 48 5.20 -6.35 -1.74
C LEU A 48 5.98 -6.23 -0.42
N SER A 49 5.51 -5.39 0.50
CA SER A 49 6.25 -4.93 1.68
C SER A 49 6.82 -6.08 2.50
N GLU A 50 6.01 -7.09 2.77
CA GLU A 50 6.32 -8.26 3.60
C GLU A 50 7.50 -9.07 3.05
N ASN A 51 7.72 -9.07 1.74
CA ASN A 51 8.88 -9.75 1.13
C ASN A 51 10.22 -9.08 1.47
N TYR A 52 10.18 -7.84 1.99
CA TYR A 52 11.36 -7.03 2.28
C TYR A 52 11.46 -6.63 3.75
N MET A 53 10.49 -6.98 4.60
CA MET A 53 10.57 -6.89 6.06
C MET A 53 11.45 -8.02 6.63
N VAL A 54 12.71 -8.05 6.21
CA VAL A 54 13.69 -9.06 6.61
C VAL A 54 14.97 -8.40 7.12
N PRO A 55 15.77 -9.06 7.98
CA PRO A 55 17.00 -8.47 8.51
C PRO A 55 18.06 -8.12 7.45
N GLY A 56 18.04 -8.78 6.29
CA GLY A 56 19.06 -8.62 5.27
C GLY A 56 18.91 -9.56 4.06
N GLY A 57 19.99 -9.69 3.30
CA GLY A 57 20.10 -10.69 2.24
C GLY A 57 19.64 -10.21 0.86
N ARG A 58 19.40 -11.20 -0.01
CA ARG A 58 19.10 -10.95 -1.43
C ARG A 58 17.89 -10.03 -1.66
N PRO A 59 16.74 -10.15 -0.94
CA PRO A 59 15.60 -9.28 -1.18
C PRO A 59 15.95 -7.80 -1.02
N LEU A 60 16.56 -7.42 0.11
CA LEU A 60 16.95 -6.05 0.39
C LEU A 60 18.05 -5.53 -0.56
N ARG A 61 18.99 -6.39 -0.97
CA ARG A 61 19.98 -6.02 -2.00
C ARG A 61 19.29 -5.66 -3.32
N VAL A 62 18.38 -6.51 -3.79
CA VAL A 62 17.64 -6.26 -5.04
C VAL A 62 16.82 -4.99 -4.94
N LEU A 63 16.08 -4.80 -3.84
CA LEU A 63 15.27 -3.58 -3.67
C LEU A 63 16.13 -2.32 -3.64
N SER A 64 17.33 -2.39 -3.05
CA SER A 64 18.29 -1.27 -3.05
C SER A 64 18.77 -0.95 -4.46
N GLU A 65 19.13 -1.96 -5.25
CA GLU A 65 19.56 -1.78 -6.65
C GLU A 65 18.44 -1.27 -7.55
N VAL A 66 17.19 -1.68 -7.31
CA VAL A 66 16.02 -1.17 -8.04
C VAL A 66 15.73 0.27 -7.64
N ARG A 67 15.64 0.57 -6.33
CA ARG A 67 15.35 1.91 -5.81
C ARG A 67 16.38 2.96 -6.22
N ALA A 68 17.63 2.55 -6.41
CA ALA A 68 18.68 3.44 -6.90
C ALA A 68 18.45 3.93 -8.34
N ARG A 69 17.61 3.23 -9.13
CA ARG A 69 17.39 3.50 -10.56
C ARG A 69 15.95 3.88 -10.87
N PHE A 70 15.00 3.39 -10.09
CA PHE A 70 13.56 3.57 -10.31
C PHE A 70 12.87 4.04 -9.03
N PRO A 71 11.83 4.89 -9.14
CA PRO A 71 10.84 5.02 -8.08
C PRO A 71 10.28 3.65 -7.70
N ILE A 72 9.98 3.49 -6.41
CA ILE A 72 9.27 2.32 -5.92
C ILE A 72 8.03 2.75 -5.15
N VAL A 73 7.09 1.83 -5.07
CA VAL A 73 5.95 1.90 -4.17
C VAL A 73 5.95 0.65 -3.31
N LEU A 74 5.45 0.78 -2.09
CA LEU A 74 5.26 -0.37 -1.20
C LEU A 74 3.77 -0.71 -1.17
N HIS A 75 3.46 -1.99 -1.31
CA HIS A 75 2.10 -2.49 -1.20
C HIS A 75 2.08 -3.64 -0.20
N GLY A 76 1.19 -3.60 0.78
CA GLY A 76 1.05 -4.60 1.83
C GLY A 76 -0.16 -5.51 1.62
N VAL A 77 -0.12 -6.67 2.27
CA VAL A 77 -1.21 -7.67 2.29
C VAL A 77 -1.55 -8.13 3.71
N SER A 78 -0.93 -7.52 4.72
CA SER A 78 -0.97 -8.02 6.11
C SER A 78 -1.41 -6.98 7.14
N LEU A 79 -1.67 -5.72 6.76
CA LEU A 79 -2.07 -4.67 7.72
C LEU A 79 -3.34 -5.02 8.49
N ASN A 80 -4.26 -5.77 7.87
CA ASN A 80 -5.49 -6.25 8.51
C ASN A 80 -6.32 -5.09 9.11
N ILE A 81 -6.47 -4.02 8.32
CA ILE A 81 -6.96 -2.72 8.81
C ILE A 81 -8.40 -2.78 9.33
N GLY A 82 -9.24 -3.66 8.76
CA GLY A 82 -10.63 -3.84 9.15
C GLY A 82 -10.86 -4.80 10.32
N SER A 83 -9.82 -5.46 10.85
CA SER A 83 -9.98 -6.40 11.96
C SER A 83 -10.37 -5.73 13.27
N ALA A 84 -11.05 -6.47 14.13
CA ALA A 84 -11.34 -6.10 15.51
C ALA A 84 -10.13 -6.28 16.44
N ASP A 85 -9.11 -7.05 16.02
CA ASP A 85 -7.88 -7.20 16.79
C ASP A 85 -7.07 -5.88 16.80
N PRO A 86 -6.26 -5.63 17.84
CA PRO A 86 -5.32 -4.50 17.85
C PRO A 86 -4.41 -4.51 16.61
N LEU A 87 -3.99 -3.32 16.15
CA LEU A 87 -2.95 -3.19 15.14
C LEU A 87 -1.67 -3.88 15.64
N SER A 88 -0.98 -4.59 14.75
CA SER A 88 0.29 -5.24 15.08
C SER A 88 1.42 -4.21 15.18
N GLU A 89 1.85 -3.89 16.40
CA GLU A 89 2.93 -2.92 16.64
C GLU A 89 4.25 -3.36 15.98
N SER A 90 4.57 -4.66 15.99
CA SER A 90 5.78 -5.18 15.35
C SER A 90 5.73 -5.01 13.83
N TYR A 91 4.59 -5.32 13.20
CA TYR A 91 4.40 -5.11 11.76
C TYR A 91 4.55 -3.64 11.38
N LEU A 92 3.91 -2.74 12.13
CA LEU A 92 3.99 -1.30 11.86
C LEU A 92 5.41 -0.76 12.06
N ALA A 93 6.15 -1.27 13.04
CA ALA A 93 7.56 -0.92 13.22
C ALA A 93 8.43 -1.39 12.04
N GLU A 94 8.23 -2.61 11.54
CA GLU A 94 8.94 -3.14 10.38
C GLU A 94 8.59 -2.38 9.09
N LEU A 95 7.30 -2.10 8.85
CA LEU A 95 6.84 -1.30 7.73
C LEU A 95 7.40 0.12 7.76
N LYS A 96 7.41 0.76 8.94
CA LYS A 96 8.01 2.08 9.13
C LYS A 96 9.50 2.07 8.81
N ALA A 97 10.25 1.10 9.34
CA ALA A 97 11.68 0.97 9.08
C ALA A 97 11.96 0.75 7.59
N LEU A 98 11.15 -0.08 6.91
CA LEU A 98 11.26 -0.31 5.48
C LEU A 98 10.97 0.96 4.67
N ALA A 99 9.88 1.67 4.99
CA ALA A 99 9.50 2.92 4.34
C ALA A 99 10.54 4.02 4.53
N GLN A 100 11.13 4.14 5.73
CA GLN A 100 12.22 5.09 6.01
C GLN A 100 13.48 4.74 5.22
N ARG A 101 13.80 3.46 5.08
CA ARG A 101 15.01 3.01 4.37
C ARG A 101 14.94 3.25 2.87
N PHE A 102 13.79 3.02 2.25
CA PHE A 102 13.67 3.03 0.78
C PHE A 102 12.89 4.21 0.23
N GLU A 103 12.28 5.03 1.08
CA GLU A 103 11.57 6.26 0.71
C GLU A 103 10.63 6.05 -0.49
N PRO A 104 9.64 5.14 -0.38
CA PRO A 104 8.74 4.84 -1.48
C PRO A 104 7.80 6.02 -1.78
N ALA A 105 7.36 6.17 -3.02
CA ALA A 105 6.47 7.26 -3.41
C ALA A 105 5.15 7.22 -2.60
N TRP A 106 4.59 6.03 -2.40
CA TRP A 106 3.49 5.79 -1.46
C TRP A 106 3.60 4.40 -0.82
N VAL A 107 2.82 4.19 0.24
CA VAL A 107 2.60 2.90 0.89
C VAL A 107 1.12 2.61 0.80
N SER A 108 0.75 1.45 0.25
CA SER A 108 -0.63 0.99 0.16
C SER A 108 -0.84 -0.35 0.88
N ASP A 109 -2.09 -0.64 1.23
CA ASP A 109 -2.55 -1.97 1.66
C ASP A 109 -4.06 -2.08 1.36
N HIS A 110 -4.62 -3.27 1.57
CA HIS A 110 -6.01 -3.58 1.27
C HIS A 110 -6.96 -3.10 2.36
N LEU A 111 -8.12 -2.58 1.96
CA LEU A 111 -9.24 -2.28 2.82
C LEU A 111 -10.05 -3.55 3.12
N CYS A 112 -9.50 -4.38 4.02
CA CYS A 112 -10.11 -5.64 4.41
C CYS A 112 -9.69 -6.09 5.81
N TRP A 113 -10.24 -7.23 6.23
CA TRP A 113 -9.67 -8.08 7.27
C TRP A 113 -9.11 -9.38 6.65
N THR A 114 -7.92 -9.75 7.09
CA THR A 114 -7.22 -10.99 6.72
C THR A 114 -7.14 -11.97 7.89
N GLY A 115 -7.69 -11.60 9.05
CA GLY A 115 -7.66 -12.41 10.26
C GLY A 115 -8.33 -11.77 11.47
N VAL A 116 -8.73 -12.60 12.44
CA VAL A 116 -9.32 -12.19 13.72
C VAL A 116 -9.02 -13.21 14.82
N GLY A 117 -8.88 -12.77 16.08
CA GLY A 117 -8.51 -13.64 17.19
C GLY A 117 -7.10 -14.23 17.04
N GLY A 118 -6.19 -13.51 16.39
CA GLY A 118 -4.83 -13.96 16.10
C GLY A 118 -4.73 -15.08 15.05
N ARG A 119 -5.81 -15.37 14.30
CA ARG A 119 -5.82 -16.36 13.23
C ARG A 119 -5.86 -15.69 11.87
N ASN A 120 -4.96 -16.09 10.97
CA ASN A 120 -4.94 -15.65 9.58
C ASN A 120 -5.95 -16.49 8.77
N LEU A 121 -6.76 -15.84 7.95
CA LEU A 121 -7.77 -16.45 7.07
C LEU A 121 -7.23 -16.80 5.69
N HIS A 122 -6.02 -16.32 5.36
CA HIS A 122 -5.37 -16.44 4.06
C HIS A 122 -6.24 -15.91 2.90
N ASP A 123 -7.13 -14.97 3.21
CA ASP A 123 -8.06 -14.35 2.29
C ASP A 123 -8.23 -12.86 2.62
N LEU A 124 -8.64 -12.07 1.63
CA LEU A 124 -8.94 -10.65 1.73
C LEU A 124 -10.46 -10.51 1.86
N VAL A 125 -10.97 -10.63 3.08
CA VAL A 125 -12.42 -10.71 3.27
C VAL A 125 -13.02 -9.28 3.22
N PRO A 126 -14.11 -9.05 2.45
CA PRO A 126 -14.77 -7.76 2.39
C PRO A 126 -15.27 -7.28 3.76
N LEU A 127 -15.42 -5.96 3.90
CA LEU A 127 -15.97 -5.34 5.11
C LEU A 127 -17.44 -5.00 4.92
N PRO A 128 -18.27 -5.06 5.98
CA PRO A 128 -19.63 -4.53 5.91
C PRO A 128 -19.60 -3.01 5.83
N TYR A 129 -20.25 -2.42 4.84
CA TYR A 129 -20.28 -0.98 4.55
C TYR A 129 -21.27 -0.24 5.45
N THR A 130 -20.97 -0.25 6.75
CA THR A 130 -21.75 0.41 7.78
C THR A 130 -21.02 1.64 8.33
N GLU A 131 -21.76 2.56 8.94
CA GLU A 131 -21.16 3.70 9.64
C GLU A 131 -20.25 3.27 10.80
N ALA A 132 -20.53 2.12 11.44
CA ALA A 132 -19.68 1.58 12.50
C ALA A 132 -18.32 1.14 11.96
N THR A 133 -18.31 0.38 10.86
CA THR A 133 -17.10 -0.05 10.17
C THR A 133 -16.30 1.15 9.67
N LEU A 134 -16.98 2.14 9.08
CA LEU A 134 -16.35 3.35 8.58
C LEU A 134 -15.57 4.09 9.69
N ARG A 135 -16.21 4.30 10.85
CA ARG A 135 -15.54 4.94 12.00
C ARG A 135 -14.37 4.12 12.52
N HIS A 136 -14.52 2.79 12.56
CA HIS A 136 -13.46 1.88 13.00
C HIS A 136 -12.24 1.94 12.10
N VAL A 137 -12.44 1.79 10.79
CA VAL A 137 -11.36 1.82 9.81
C VAL A 137 -10.71 3.20 9.76
N ALA A 138 -11.48 4.29 9.68
CA ALA A 138 -10.91 5.64 9.58
C ALA A 138 -9.98 5.94 10.77
N LYS A 139 -10.40 5.60 11.99
CA LYS A 139 -9.57 5.74 13.19
C LYS A 139 -8.26 4.94 13.09
N ARG A 140 -8.31 3.70 12.60
CA ARG A 140 -7.11 2.87 12.46
C ARG A 140 -6.19 3.37 11.36
N VAL A 141 -6.74 3.92 10.27
CA VAL A 141 -5.93 4.57 9.22
C VAL A 141 -5.20 5.77 9.81
N GLU A 142 -5.87 6.61 10.61
CA GLU A 142 -5.22 7.71 11.34
C GLU A 142 -4.09 7.21 12.25
N GLU A 143 -4.30 6.14 13.02
CA GLU A 143 -3.28 5.51 13.88
C GLU A 143 -2.08 5.00 13.09
N VAL A 144 -2.31 4.30 11.97
CA VAL A 144 -1.26 3.78 11.09
C VAL A 144 -0.47 4.93 10.47
N GLN A 145 -1.15 5.95 9.94
CA GLN A 145 -0.50 7.12 9.34
C GLN A 145 0.33 7.89 10.37
N ALA A 146 -0.15 8.03 11.60
CA ALA A 146 0.60 8.65 12.69
C ALA A 146 1.88 7.86 13.03
N GLN A 147 1.82 6.52 13.01
CA GLN A 147 2.99 5.68 13.24
C GLN A 147 3.99 5.74 12.08
N LEU A 148 3.50 5.62 10.84
CA LEU A 148 4.33 5.65 9.64
C LEU A 148 4.89 7.06 9.34
N GLY A 149 4.22 8.11 9.81
CA GLY A 149 4.57 9.50 9.53
C GLY A 149 4.24 9.92 8.09
N ARG A 150 3.26 9.29 7.45
CA ARG A 150 2.85 9.57 6.06
C ARG A 150 1.42 9.12 5.77
N ARG A 151 0.82 9.66 4.71
CA ARG A 151 -0.48 9.22 4.21
C ARG A 151 -0.39 7.80 3.63
N LEU A 152 -1.41 7.00 3.91
CA LEU A 152 -1.59 5.66 3.37
C LEU A 152 -2.45 5.75 2.09
N VAL A 153 -2.35 4.75 1.22
CA VAL A 153 -3.28 4.53 0.10
C VAL A 153 -4.00 3.20 0.33
N LEU A 154 -5.32 3.17 0.23
CA LEU A 154 -6.11 1.96 0.46
C LEU A 154 -6.64 1.40 -0.86
N GLU A 155 -6.43 0.12 -1.08
CA GLU A 155 -7.00 -0.61 -2.22
C GLU A 155 -8.30 -1.29 -1.81
N ASN A 156 -9.34 -1.15 -2.63
CA ASN A 156 -10.57 -1.91 -2.41
C ASN A 156 -10.38 -3.36 -2.86
N VAL A 157 -11.02 -4.30 -2.17
CA VAL A 157 -10.91 -5.72 -2.52
C VAL A 157 -12.03 -6.11 -3.48
N SER A 158 -11.77 -7.11 -4.33
CA SER A 158 -12.83 -7.74 -5.12
C SER A 158 -13.85 -8.37 -4.18
N SER A 159 -15.05 -7.80 -4.10
CA SER A 159 -16.11 -8.35 -3.26
C SER A 159 -16.88 -9.47 -3.98
N TYR A 160 -17.04 -10.60 -3.30
CA TYR A 160 -17.79 -11.76 -3.78
C TYR A 160 -19.15 -11.94 -3.08
N PHE A 161 -19.49 -11.06 -2.13
CA PHE A 161 -20.79 -11.02 -1.46
C PHE A 161 -21.06 -9.62 -0.87
N ALA A 162 -22.32 -9.32 -0.60
CA ALA A 162 -22.72 -8.13 0.15
C ALA A 162 -23.23 -8.55 1.54
N TYR A 163 -23.06 -7.68 2.53
CA TYR A 163 -23.65 -7.89 3.85
C TYR A 163 -25.09 -7.39 3.85
N ALA A 164 -25.98 -8.07 4.57
CA ALA A 164 -27.38 -7.62 4.70
C ALA A 164 -27.46 -6.26 5.44
N GLU A 165 -26.45 -5.97 6.23
CA GLU A 165 -26.30 -4.77 7.05
C GLU A 165 -25.66 -3.58 6.30
N ASP A 166 -25.24 -3.76 5.04
CA ASP A 166 -24.64 -2.68 4.25
C ASP A 166 -25.59 -1.47 4.18
N ALA A 167 -25.08 -0.32 4.61
CA ALA A 167 -25.85 0.92 4.73
C ALA A 167 -25.53 1.93 3.62
N MET A 168 -24.46 1.70 2.86
CA MET A 168 -23.99 2.56 1.77
C MET A 168 -23.29 1.72 0.70
N PRO A 169 -23.23 2.19 -0.57
CA PRO A 169 -22.47 1.52 -1.61
C PRO A 169 -20.95 1.65 -1.39
N GLU A 170 -20.17 0.73 -1.98
CA GLU A 170 -18.71 0.65 -1.85
C GLU A 170 -18.01 1.99 -2.16
N TRP A 171 -18.39 2.64 -3.27
CA TRP A 171 -17.76 3.90 -3.68
C TRP A 171 -17.98 5.03 -2.66
N GLU A 172 -19.13 5.04 -1.98
CA GLU A 172 -19.42 6.01 -0.93
C GLU A 172 -18.60 5.69 0.33
N PHE A 173 -18.51 4.41 0.69
CA PHE A 173 -17.70 3.94 1.81
C PHE A 173 -16.22 4.30 1.64
N LEU A 174 -15.65 4.05 0.45
CA LEU A 174 -14.27 4.38 0.10
C LEU A 174 -14.02 5.90 0.14
N ALA A 175 -14.88 6.69 -0.52
CA ALA A 175 -14.74 8.14 -0.55
C ALA A 175 -14.77 8.73 0.86
N ARG A 176 -15.70 8.27 1.71
CA ARG A 176 -15.81 8.76 3.08
C ARG A 176 -14.67 8.31 3.99
N ILE A 177 -14.06 7.15 3.76
CA ILE A 177 -12.82 6.76 4.45
C ILE A 177 -11.69 7.71 4.06
N ALA A 178 -11.50 7.94 2.77
CA ALA A 178 -10.45 8.82 2.24
C ALA A 178 -10.58 10.25 2.80
N GLU A 179 -11.79 10.81 2.80
CA GLU A 179 -12.07 12.14 3.35
C GLU A 179 -11.85 12.20 4.87
N ARG A 180 -12.33 11.20 5.61
CA ARG A 180 -12.28 11.23 7.08
C ARG A 180 -10.88 11.01 7.61
N ALA A 181 -10.12 10.10 7.01
CA ALA A 181 -8.79 9.73 7.46
C ALA A 181 -7.65 10.45 6.71
N ASP A 182 -7.96 11.33 5.75
CA ASP A 182 -6.99 12.01 4.88
C ASP A 182 -6.01 11.02 4.22
N CYS A 183 -6.55 9.97 3.62
CA CYS A 183 -5.80 8.90 2.96
C CYS A 183 -6.18 8.77 1.48
N GLY A 184 -5.33 8.10 0.70
CA GLY A 184 -5.60 7.81 -0.70
C GLY A 184 -6.41 6.55 -0.94
N ILE A 185 -6.93 6.42 -2.17
CA ILE A 185 -7.52 5.19 -2.71
C ILE A 185 -6.68 4.75 -3.93
N LEU A 186 -6.42 3.45 -4.06
CA LEU A 186 -5.74 2.83 -5.20
C LEU A 186 -6.75 2.30 -6.22
#